data_AF-A0A2U3NRU6-F1
#
_entry.id   AF-A0A2U3NRU6-F1
#
_cell.length_a   1.000
_cell.length_b   1.000
_cell.length_c   1.000
_cell.angle_alpha   90.00
_cell.angle_beta   90.00
_cell.angle_gamma   90.00
#
_symmetry.space_group_name_H-M   'P 1'
#
loop_
_entity.id
_entity.type
_entity.pdbx_description
1 polymer ?
#
loop_
_entity_poly.entity_id
_entity_poly.type
_entity_poly.pdbx_seq_one_letter_code
_entity_poly.pdbx_strand_id
1 'polypeptide(L)' 'VSNSETTRTRAIDLSATSAALWLAATTFLALLAIYFIGVDQGAVSLFGSDMHVHEFVHDARHLLGFPCH' A
#
# COMPACT_ATOMS: atom_id res chain seq x y z
N VAL A 1 28.77 -36.46 37.21
CA VAL A 1 28.53 -35.08 36.74
C VAL A 1 27.70 -35.19 35.48
N SER A 2 26.39 -34.95 35.55
CA SER A 2 25.49 -35.00 34.38
C SER A 2 25.36 -33.58 33.83
N ASN A 3 25.82 -33.34 32.60
CA ASN A 3 25.62 -32.08 31.90
C ASN A 3 24.20 -32.06 31.34
N SER A 4 23.34 -31.25 31.94
CA SER A 4 21.98 -31.02 31.44
C SER A 4 22.04 -30.11 30.22
N GLU A 5 21.86 -30.66 29.02
CA GLU A 5 21.66 -29.88 27.80
C GLU A 5 20.38 -29.06 27.95
N THR A 6 20.54 -27.75 28.15
CA THR A 6 19.43 -26.81 28.16
C THR A 6 18.97 -26.62 26.72
N THR A 7 17.86 -27.26 26.35
CA THR A 7 17.14 -26.99 25.10
C THR A 7 16.73 -25.52 25.07
N ARG A 8 17.49 -24.70 24.33
CA ARG A 8 17.18 -23.28 24.14
C ARG A 8 15.95 -23.16 23.24
N THR A 9 14.79 -22.96 23.84
CA THR A 9 13.56 -22.56 23.13
C THR A 9 13.86 -21.23 22.42
N ARG A 10 13.92 -21.26 21.08
CA ARG A 10 14.14 -20.06 20.26
C ARG A 10 12.86 -19.22 20.36
N ALA A 11 12.92 -18.08 21.04
CA ALA A 11 11.82 -17.14 21.06
C ALA A 11 11.52 -16.71 19.61
N ILE A 12 10.27 -16.85 19.18
CA ILE A 12 9.83 -16.42 17.87
C ILE A 12 9.90 -14.89 17.86
N ASP A 13 10.64 -14.32 16.90
CA ASP A 13 10.75 -12.86 16.77
C ASP A 13 9.47 -12.29 16.13
N LEU A 14 8.47 -12.11 16.99
CA LEU A 14 7.21 -11.44 16.66
C LEU A 14 7.43 -9.97 16.32
N SER A 15 8.52 -9.34 16.79
CA SER A 15 8.81 -7.95 16.50
C SER A 15 9.24 -7.77 15.06
N ALA A 16 10.17 -8.59 14.56
CA ALA A 16 10.55 -8.58 13.16
C ALA A 16 9.37 -8.94 12.24
N THR A 17 8.56 -9.92 12.65
CA THR A 17 7.37 -10.34 11.88
C THR A 17 6.31 -9.24 11.81
N SER A 18 6.01 -8.59 12.92
CA SER A 18 5.04 -7.47 12.98
C SER A 18 5.54 -6.24 12.24
N ALA A 19 6.83 -5.91 12.34
CA ALA A 19 7.43 -4.84 11.55
C ALA A 19 7.35 -5.15 10.05
N ALA A 20 7.66 -6.38 9.64
CA ALA A 20 7.53 -6.80 8.24
C ALA A 20 6.08 -6.70 7.74
N LEU A 21 5.10 -7.10 8.56
CA LEU A 21 3.68 -6.97 8.22
C LEU A 21 3.25 -5.51 8.05
N TRP A 22 3.67 -4.62 8.96
CA TRP A 22 3.38 -3.20 8.85
C TRP A 22 4.01 -2.58 7.61
N LEU A 23 5.29 -2.86 7.36
CA LEU A 23 5.98 -2.37 6.17
C LEU A 23 5.30 -2.88 4.90
N ALA A 24 4.96 -4.17 4.83
CA ALA A 24 4.27 -4.75 3.68
C ALA A 24 2.89 -4.11 3.45
N ALA A 25 2.10 -3.92 4.51
CA ALA A 25 0.79 -3.28 4.43
C ALA A 25 0.89 -1.82 3.97
N THR A 26 1.84 -1.06 4.52
CA THR A 26 2.08 0.33 4.12
C THR A 26 2.58 0.42 2.69
N THR A 27 3.51 -0.43 2.27
CA THR A 27 3.99 -0.48 0.87
C THR A 27 2.85 -0.84 -0.07
N PHE A 28 2.03 -1.83 0.26
CA PHE A 28 0.87 -2.21 -0.54
C PHE A 28 -0.13 -1.04 -0.67
N LEU A 29 -0.44 -0.35 0.42
CA LEU A 29 -1.33 0.81 0.40
C LEU A 29 -0.73 1.98 -0.41
N ALA A 30 0.57 2.21 -0.31
CA ALA A 30 1.26 3.22 -1.10
C ALA A 30 1.22 2.89 -2.60
N LEU A 31 1.41 1.61 -2.97
CA LEU A 31 1.28 1.15 -4.35
C LEU A 31 -0.16 1.29 -4.85
N LEU A 32 -1.17 0.99 -4.03
CA LEU A 32 -2.56 1.26 -4.37
C LEU A 32 -2.80 2.75 -4.57
N ALA A 33 -2.30 3.62 -3.69
CA ALA A 33 -2.44 5.05 -3.84
C ALA A 33 -1.79 5.54 -5.14
N ILE A 34 -0.56 5.10 -5.44
CA ILE A 34 0.14 5.43 -6.70
C ILE A 34 -0.61 4.87 -7.91
N TYR A 35 -1.20 3.68 -7.81
CA TYR A 35 -2.07 3.12 -8.85
C TYR A 35 -3.29 4.02 -9.07
N PHE A 36 -4.08 4.32 -8.04
CA PHE A 36 -5.27 5.16 -8.18
C PHE A 36 -4.96 6.60 -8.61
N ILE A 37 -3.83 7.18 -8.15
CA ILE A 37 -3.43 8.56 -8.47
C ILE A 37 -2.76 8.66 -9.85
N GLY A 38 -1.97 7.66 -10.24
CA GLY A 38 -1.07 7.74 -11.39
C GLY A 38 -1.48 6.92 -12.61
N VAL A 39 -2.21 5.81 -12.43
CA VAL A 39 -2.66 4.96 -13.55
C VAL A 39 -3.91 5.51 -14.22
N ASP A 40 -4.70 6.29 -13.50
CA ASP A 40 -5.96 6.87 -13.99
C ASP A 40 -5.76 8.10 -14.89
N GLN A 41 -4.68 8.13 -15.67
CA GLN A 41 -4.43 9.05 -16.79
C GLN A 41 -4.46 8.31 -18.13
N GLY A 42 -5.28 7.25 -18.24
CA GLY A 42 -5.55 6.53 -19.49
C GLY A 42 -4.49 5.50 -19.94
N ALA A 43 -3.47 5.18 -19.14
CA ALA A 43 -2.39 4.29 -19.56
C ALA A 43 -2.65 2.78 -19.31
N VAL A 44 -3.31 2.40 -18.20
CA VAL A 44 -3.78 1.01 -17.98
C VAL A 44 -5.08 1.00 -17.18
N SER A 45 -6.22 1.18 -17.85
CA SER A 45 -7.51 0.96 -17.19
C SER A 45 -7.87 -0.52 -17.17
N LEU A 46 -7.78 -1.14 -15.98
CA LEU A 46 -8.31 -2.49 -15.75
C LEU A 46 -9.84 -2.56 -15.92
N PHE A 47 -10.53 -1.40 -15.91
CA PHE A 47 -11.99 -1.29 -16.05
C PHE A 47 -12.42 -0.71 -17.41
N GLY A 48 -11.52 -0.65 -18.40
CA GLY A 48 -11.83 -0.12 -19.73
C GLY A 48 -11.91 1.41 -19.76
N SER A 49 -12.50 1.99 -20.80
CA SER A 49 -12.60 3.44 -21.05
C SER A 49 -13.42 4.23 -20.00
N ASP A 50 -13.64 3.68 -18.82
CA ASP A 50 -14.52 4.20 -17.79
C ASP A 50 -13.72 4.92 -16.70
N MET A 51 -13.78 6.25 -16.72
CA MET A 51 -12.88 7.15 -15.98
C MET A 51 -13.59 7.80 -14.78
N HIS A 52 -14.57 7.12 -14.17
CA HIS A 52 -15.34 7.69 -13.05
C HIS A 52 -14.47 8.18 -11.88
N VAL A 53 -13.39 7.45 -11.59
CA VAL A 53 -12.43 7.86 -10.54
C VAL A 53 -11.66 9.11 -10.99
N HIS A 54 -11.21 9.13 -12.25
CA HIS A 54 -10.51 10.25 -12.87
C HIS A 54 -11.38 11.52 -12.86
N GLU A 55 -12.65 11.44 -13.27
CA GLU A 55 -13.58 12.56 -13.27
C GLU A 55 -13.91 13.01 -11.84
N PHE A 56 -14.13 12.09 -10.90
CA PHE A 56 -14.35 12.44 -9.50
C PHE A 56 -13.16 13.20 -8.89
N VAL A 57 -11.92 12.74 -9.14
CA VAL A 57 -10.71 13.40 -8.64
C VAL A 57 -10.46 14.73 -9.36
N HIS A 58 -10.71 14.76 -10.67
CA HIS A 58 -10.63 15.97 -11.48
C HIS A 58 -11.62 17.06 -10.99
N ASP A 59 -12.85 16.68 -10.68
CA ASP A 59 -13.88 17.57 -10.13
C ASP A 59 -13.59 18.01 -8.69
N ALA A 60 -13.07 17.13 -7.84
CA ALA A 60 -12.64 17.48 -6.49
C ALA A 60 -11.52 18.53 -6.49
N ARG A 61 -10.60 18.45 -7.46
CA ARG A 61 -9.54 19.45 -7.65
C ARG A 61 -10.10 20.82 -8.05
N HIS A 62 -11.10 20.84 -8.92
CA HIS A 62 -11.81 22.06 -9.28
C HIS A 62 -12.61 22.64 -8.12
N LEU A 63 -13.25 21.79 -7.32
CA LEU A 63 -13.94 22.19 -6.09
C LEU A 63 -12.98 22.85 -5.08
N LEU A 64 -11.75 22.37 -5.01
CA LEU A 64 -10.69 22.95 -4.18
C LEU A 64 -10.01 24.18 -4.81
N GLY A 65 -10.49 24.66 -5.98
CA GLY A 65 -10.03 25.88 -6.63
C GLY A 65 -8.71 25.75 -7.39
N PHE A 66 -8.19 24.54 -7.59
CA PHE A 66 -6.98 24.32 -8.38
C PHE A 66 -7.31 24.28 -9.88
N PRO A 67 -6.72 25.17 -10.71
CA PRO A 67 -7.05 25.29 -12.13
C PRO A 67 -6.53 24.12 -12.98
N CYS A 68 -7.31 23.66 -13.97
CA CYS A 68 -6.87 22.77 -15.05
C CYS A 68 -6.48 23.51 -16.32
N HIS A 69 -5.62 22.88 -17.12
CA HIS A 69 -5.23 23.34 -18.45
C HIS A 69 -6.13 22.68 -19.50
#